data_AF-A0A2V9TSH5-F1
#
_entry.id   AF-A0A2V9TSH5-F1
#
_cell.length_a   1.000
_cell.length_b   1.000
_cell.length_c   1.000
_cell.angle_alpha   90.00
_cell.angle_beta   90.00
_cell.angle_gamma   90.00
#
_symmetry.space_group_name_H-M   'P 1'
#
loop_
_entity.id
_entity.type
_entity.pdbx_description
1 polymer ?
#
loop_
_entity_poly.entity_id
_entity_poly.type
_entity_poly.pdbx_seq_one_letter_code
_entity_poly.pdbx_strand_id
1 'polypeptide(L)'
;MMVGLTILVGIPAAFALAVGWLKQSSQHMVPLILGGVLLFFMVMTFVVLWLVVHVFSKDFVVPQMALEDIGAMEAWRRLLPMLKSEKGGYAGYLGMKIVMAIGAAVIVGIVAAIIILLMLIPVGGFGAVLVLMGKSGGLHWNLYTITLAVVVGSILLAVILYVVSLVSVPAIVFFPAYSIHFFAARYPALEAVLRPAPLPPAEPPPFLSPEPSQ
;
A
#
# COMPACT_ATOMS: atom_id res chain seq x y z
N MET A 1 3.78 12.04 7.66
CA MET A 1 2.91 12.68 6.66
C MET A 1 2.00 13.74 7.26
N MET A 2 1.06 13.37 8.16
CA MET A 2 0.03 14.28 8.68
C MET A 2 0.58 15.56 9.34
N VAL A 3 1.62 15.44 10.18
CA VAL A 3 2.27 16.61 10.83
C VAL A 3 2.93 17.54 9.80
N GLY A 4 3.64 16.99 8.82
CA GLY A 4 4.27 17.80 7.77
C GLY A 4 3.23 18.52 6.90
N LEU A 5 2.13 17.85 6.55
CA LEU A 5 1.07 18.42 5.72
C LEU A 5 0.27 19.49 6.48
N THR A 6 0.01 19.27 7.78
CA THR A 6 -0.63 20.28 8.64
C THR A 6 0.25 21.50 8.82
N ILE A 7 1.57 21.38 8.93
CA ILE A 7 2.49 22.53 8.95
C ILE A 7 2.51 23.24 7.60
N LEU A 8 2.68 22.48 6.51
CA LEU A 8 2.86 23.01 5.15
C LEU A 8 1.62 23.74 4.63
N VAL A 9 0.42 23.26 4.96
CA VAL A 9 -0.86 23.87 4.57
C VAL A 9 -1.37 24.82 5.64
N GLY A 10 -1.22 24.46 6.92
CA GLY A 10 -1.77 25.20 8.04
C GLY A 10 -1.10 26.55 8.25
N ILE A 11 0.23 26.67 8.07
CA ILE A 11 0.92 27.96 8.22
C ILE A 11 0.47 28.97 7.15
N PRO A 12 0.48 28.65 5.84
CA PRO A 12 -0.02 29.56 4.81
C PRO A 12 -1.51 29.87 4.96
N ALA A 13 -2.34 28.89 5.32
CA ALA A 13 -3.77 29.10 5.53
C ALA A 13 -4.05 30.00 6.74
N ALA A 14 -3.36 29.79 7.86
CA ALA A 14 -3.47 30.63 9.05
C ALA A 14 -3.01 32.06 8.78
N PHE A 15 -1.94 32.24 8.00
CA PHE A 15 -1.47 33.55 7.56
C PHE A 15 -2.51 34.26 6.68
N ALA A 16 -3.06 33.58 5.66
CA ALA A 16 -4.09 34.15 4.79
C ALA A 16 -5.38 34.52 5.54
N LEU A 17 -5.73 33.77 6.58
CA LEU A 17 -6.83 34.10 7.50
C LEU A 17 -6.50 35.31 8.39
N ALA A 18 -5.30 35.35 8.97
CA ALA A 18 -4.87 36.41 9.88
C ALA A 18 -4.77 37.78 9.19
N VAL A 19 -4.33 37.81 7.92
CA VAL A 19 -4.23 39.03 7.11
C VAL A 19 -5.60 39.40 6.47
N GLY A 20 -6.64 38.60 6.69
CA GLY A 20 -8.00 38.91 6.22
C GLY A 20 -8.21 38.73 4.71
N TRP A 21 -7.24 38.14 3.99
CA TRP A 21 -7.33 37.90 2.54
C TRP A 21 -8.55 37.07 2.17
N LEU A 22 -8.95 36.15 3.05
CA LEU A 22 -10.13 35.30 2.85
C LEU A 22 -11.46 36.02 3.16
N LYS A 23 -11.45 37.15 3.88
CA LYS A 23 -12.65 37.98 4.17
C LYS A 23 -12.94 38.99 3.06
N GLN A 24 -11.91 39.52 2.39
CA GLN A 24 -12.01 40.43 1.24
C GLN A 24 -11.41 39.80 -0.02
N SER A 25 -11.88 38.60 -0.36
CA SER A 25 -11.34 37.77 -1.44
C SER A 25 -11.33 38.47 -2.81
N SER A 26 -12.30 39.34 -3.10
CA SER A 26 -12.38 40.11 -4.34
C SER A 26 -11.20 41.06 -4.55
N GLN A 27 -10.62 41.62 -3.48
CA GLN A 27 -9.48 42.55 -3.56
C GLN A 27 -8.13 41.82 -3.59
N HIS A 28 -8.12 40.54 -3.21
CA HIS A 28 -6.92 39.72 -3.07
C HIS A 28 -6.94 38.48 -3.99
N MET A 29 -7.71 38.51 -5.08
CA MET A 29 -7.82 37.37 -6.01
C MET A 29 -6.47 36.94 -6.57
N VAL A 30 -5.63 37.88 -7.03
CA VAL A 30 -4.32 37.58 -7.62
C VAL A 30 -3.38 36.88 -6.63
N PRO A 31 -3.12 37.41 -5.41
CA PRO A 31 -2.26 36.73 -4.45
C PRO A 31 -2.85 35.42 -3.92
N LEU A 32 -4.18 35.28 -3.85
CA LEU A 32 -4.83 34.02 -3.47
C LEU A 32 -4.65 32.94 -4.55
N ILE A 33 -4.81 33.27 -5.83
CA ILE A 33 -4.60 32.33 -6.93
C ILE A 33 -3.12 31.94 -7.01
N LEU A 34 -2.21 32.92 -7.01
CA LEU A 34 -0.78 32.66 -7.12
C LEU A 34 -0.26 31.88 -5.90
N GLY A 35 -0.70 32.26 -4.70
CA GLY A 35 -0.40 31.55 -3.45
C GLY A 35 -0.97 30.14 -3.42
N GLY A 36 -2.19 29.95 -3.92
CA GLY A 36 -2.82 28.64 -4.05
C GLY A 36 -2.09 27.72 -5.04
N VAL A 37 -1.68 28.25 -6.20
CA VAL A 37 -0.89 27.51 -7.19
C VAL A 37 0.48 27.12 -6.62
N LEU A 38 1.17 28.06 -5.97
CA LEU A 38 2.46 27.79 -5.31
C LEU A 38 2.31 26.73 -4.22
N LEU A 39 1.30 26.87 -3.36
CA LEU A 39 1.00 25.92 -2.29
C LEU A 39 0.70 24.53 -2.87
N PHE A 40 -0.08 24.46 -3.95
CA PHE A 40 -0.38 23.21 -4.64
C PHE A 40 0.90 22.50 -5.11
N PHE A 41 1.80 23.20 -5.81
CA PHE A 41 3.07 22.60 -6.25
C PHE A 41 3.98 22.21 -5.08
N MET A 42 3.97 22.99 -4.00
CA MET A 42 4.75 22.69 -2.80
C MET A 42 4.22 21.44 -2.08
N VAL A 43 2.90 21.32 -1.92
CA VAL A 43 2.24 20.14 -1.36
C VAL A 43 2.46 18.93 -2.25
N MET A 44 2.30 19.07 -3.58
CA MET A 44 2.54 18.00 -4.54
C MET A 44 3.98 17.49 -4.43
N THR A 45 4.97 18.38 -4.42
CA THR A 45 6.39 18.03 -4.26
C THR A 45 6.64 17.32 -2.94
N PHE A 46 6.08 17.83 -1.84
CA PHE A 46 6.19 17.20 -0.52
C PHE A 46 5.60 15.79 -0.50
N VAL A 47 4.42 15.59 -1.08
CA VAL A 47 3.76 14.27 -1.17
C VAL A 47 4.60 13.31 -2.00
N VAL A 48 5.10 13.74 -3.16
CA VAL A 48 5.95 12.91 -4.02
C VAL A 48 7.23 12.50 -3.29
N LEU A 49 7.92 13.45 -2.64
CA LEU A 49 9.13 13.14 -1.85
C LEU A 49 8.83 12.19 -0.70
N TRP A 50 7.74 12.43 0.02
CA TRP A 50 7.32 11.56 1.12
C TRP A 50 7.01 10.14 0.62
N LEU A 51 6.31 10.00 -0.52
CA LEU A 51 6.01 8.71 -1.13
C LEU A 51 7.29 7.98 -1.54
N VAL A 52 8.24 8.68 -2.16
CA VAL A 52 9.54 8.10 -2.52
C VAL A 52 10.27 7.61 -1.27
N VAL A 53 10.41 8.45 -0.24
CA VAL A 53 11.06 8.04 1.02
C VAL A 53 10.34 6.86 1.66
N HIS A 54 9.01 6.86 1.65
CA HIS A 54 8.19 5.78 2.21
C HIS A 54 8.39 4.46 1.47
N VAL A 55 8.34 4.47 0.13
CA VAL A 55 8.56 3.30 -0.73
C VAL A 55 9.96 2.74 -0.47
N PHE A 56 11.00 3.57 -0.59
CA PHE A 56 12.38 3.13 -0.39
C PHE A 56 12.64 2.63 1.04
N SER A 57 12.04 3.26 2.04
CA SER A 57 12.13 2.77 3.43
C SER A 57 11.54 1.37 3.56
N LYS A 58 10.30 1.19 3.09
CA LYS A 58 9.57 -0.07 3.22
C LYS A 58 10.22 -1.19 2.43
N ASP A 59 10.78 -0.88 1.26
CA ASP A 59 11.21 -1.88 0.30
C ASP A 59 12.70 -2.24 0.42
N PHE A 60 13.54 -1.33 0.94
CA PHE A 60 14.99 -1.54 1.01
C PHE A 60 15.57 -1.34 2.40
N VAL A 61 15.10 -0.36 3.16
CA VAL A 61 15.64 -0.08 4.51
C VAL A 61 15.15 -1.12 5.50
N VAL A 62 13.85 -1.42 5.54
CA VAL A 62 13.28 -2.41 6.46
C VAL A 62 13.89 -3.81 6.29
N PRO A 63 14.08 -4.34 5.07
CA PRO A 63 14.80 -5.61 4.89
C PRO A 63 16.24 -5.58 5.42
N GLN A 64 17.00 -4.50 5.22
CA GLN A 64 18.35 -4.37 5.77
C GLN A 64 18.34 -4.36 7.30
N MET A 65 17.40 -3.64 7.91
CA MET A 65 17.22 -3.63 9.37
C MET A 65 16.90 -5.03 9.90
N ALA A 66 16.04 -5.77 9.20
CA ALA A 66 15.64 -7.11 9.60
C ALA A 66 16.74 -8.16 9.41
N LEU A 67 17.57 -8.04 8.37
CA LEU A 67 18.62 -9.00 8.06
C LEU A 67 19.88 -8.82 8.92
N GLU A 68 20.24 -7.58 9.24
CA GLU A 68 21.52 -7.26 9.89
C GLU A 68 21.38 -6.62 11.27
N ASP A 69 20.16 -6.55 11.80
CA ASP A 69 19.85 -5.94 13.10
C ASP A 69 20.43 -4.51 13.25
N ILE A 70 20.32 -3.72 12.17
CA ILE A 70 20.80 -2.33 12.13
C ILE A 70 19.64 -1.32 12.27
N GLY A 71 19.97 -0.13 12.76
CA GLY A 71 19.02 0.98 12.85
C GLY A 71 18.66 1.60 11.49
N ALA A 72 17.51 2.28 11.42
CA ALA A 72 17.01 2.90 10.20
C ALA A 72 17.98 3.94 9.58
N MET A 73 18.69 4.70 10.42
CA MET A 73 19.65 5.70 9.96
C MET A 73 20.84 5.05 9.24
N GLU A 74 21.33 3.92 9.77
CA GLU A 74 22.44 3.19 9.19
C GLU A 74 22.05 2.56 7.85
N ALA A 75 20.88 1.92 7.80
CA ALA A 75 20.35 1.35 6.57
C ALA A 75 20.15 2.42 5.47
N TRP A 76 19.67 3.62 5.83
CA TRP A 76 19.60 4.75 4.89
C TRP A 76 20.98 5.23 4.43
N ARG A 77 21.95 5.32 5.35
CA ARG A 77 23.33 5.72 5.03
C ARG A 77 23.97 4.77 4.01
N ARG A 78 23.65 3.48 4.07
CA ARG A 78 24.10 2.45 3.12
C ARG A 78 23.33 2.48 1.80
N LEU A 79 22.03 2.76 1.85
CA LEU A 79 21.16 2.82 0.68
C LEU A 79 21.50 4.00 -0.24
N LEU A 80 21.82 5.18 0.31
CA LEU A 80 22.08 6.39 -0.48
C LEU A 80 23.23 6.25 -1.51
N PRO A 81 24.40 5.69 -1.17
CA PRO A 81 25.45 5.37 -2.15
C PRO A 81 24.97 4.43 -3.26
N MET A 82 24.19 3.39 -2.93
CA MET A 82 23.66 2.43 -3.91
C MET A 82 22.71 3.11 -4.91
N LEU A 83 21.85 4.03 -4.45
CA LEU A 83 21.00 4.83 -5.34
C LEU A 83 21.83 5.71 -6.27
N LYS A 84 22.93 6.27 -5.78
CA LYS A 84 23.80 7.15 -6.56
C LYS A 84 24.56 6.38 -7.63
N SER A 85 24.97 5.14 -7.36
CA SER A 85 25.68 4.29 -8.33
C SER A 85 24.76 3.75 -9.43
N GLU A 86 23.51 3.40 -9.11
CA GLU A 86 22.56 2.80 -10.07
C GLU A 86 21.25 3.60 -10.25
N LYS A 87 21.34 4.89 -10.56
CA LYS A 87 20.16 5.77 -10.71
C LYS A 87 19.10 5.22 -11.66
N GLY A 88 19.54 4.69 -12.81
CA GLY A 88 18.64 4.11 -13.81
C GLY A 88 17.92 2.85 -13.32
N GLY A 89 18.60 2.01 -12.55
CA GLY A 89 18.02 0.79 -11.97
C GLY A 89 16.92 1.12 -10.97
N TYR A 90 17.18 2.04 -10.04
CA TYR A 90 16.19 2.45 -9.03
C TYR A 90 15.04 3.28 -9.62
N ALA A 91 15.31 4.12 -10.63
CA ALA A 91 14.25 4.83 -11.35
C ALA A 91 13.35 3.86 -12.13
N GLY A 92 13.94 2.89 -12.83
CA GLY A 92 13.22 1.82 -13.52
C GLY A 92 12.39 0.96 -12.56
N TYR A 93 12.95 0.61 -11.40
CA TYR A 93 12.22 -0.07 -10.32
C TYR A 93 10.97 0.70 -9.91
N LEU A 94 11.10 2.01 -9.65
CA LEU A 94 9.97 2.83 -9.22
C LEU A 94 8.92 2.96 -10.34
N GLY A 95 9.36 3.17 -11.58
CA GLY A 95 8.49 3.22 -12.75
C GLY A 95 7.71 1.92 -12.94
N MET A 96 8.40 0.77 -12.87
CA MET A 96 7.76 -0.53 -12.98
C MET A 96 6.78 -0.77 -11.83
N LYS A 97 7.11 -0.32 -10.61
CA LYS A 97 6.20 -0.41 -9.47
C LYS A 97 4.92 0.39 -9.67
N ILE A 98 4.99 1.56 -10.30
CA ILE A 98 3.81 2.34 -10.71
C ILE A 98 2.98 1.57 -11.74
N VAL A 99 3.62 1.02 -12.79
CA VAL A 99 2.93 0.23 -13.82
C VAL A 99 2.21 -0.98 -13.21
N MET A 100 2.89 -1.71 -12.33
CA MET A 100 2.30 -2.84 -11.62
C MET A 100 1.18 -2.42 -10.66
N ALA A 101 1.31 -1.28 -9.98
CA ALA A 101 0.25 -0.74 -9.13
C ALA A 101 -1.01 -0.43 -9.92
N ILE A 102 -0.86 0.19 -11.10
CA ILE A 102 -1.98 0.46 -12.01
C ILE A 102 -2.60 -0.86 -12.49
N GLY A 103 -1.79 -1.80 -12.97
CA GLY A 103 -2.27 -3.09 -13.46
C GLY A 103 -3.01 -3.90 -12.37
N ALA A 104 -2.43 -3.98 -11.18
CA ALA A 104 -3.06 -4.64 -10.03
C ALA A 104 -4.36 -3.96 -9.63
N ALA A 105 -4.41 -2.62 -9.58
CA ALA A 105 -5.62 -1.87 -9.24
C ALA A 105 -6.74 -2.11 -10.25
N VAL A 106 -6.43 -2.16 -11.54
CA VAL A 106 -7.41 -2.45 -12.60
C VAL A 106 -7.96 -3.88 -12.45
N ILE A 107 -7.07 -4.87 -12.35
CA ILE A 107 -7.47 -6.29 -12.27
C ILE A 107 -8.29 -6.54 -10.99
N VAL A 108 -7.76 -6.14 -9.83
CA VAL A 108 -8.45 -6.30 -8.53
C VAL A 108 -9.75 -5.52 -8.53
N GLY A 109 -9.77 -4.31 -9.09
CA GLY A 109 -10.97 -3.49 -9.21
C GLY A 109 -12.07 -4.14 -10.03
N ILE A 110 -11.73 -4.72 -11.19
CA ILE A 110 -12.69 -5.46 -12.04
C ILE A 110 -13.24 -6.68 -11.29
N VAL A 111 -12.37 -7.50 -10.70
CA VAL A 111 -12.79 -8.71 -9.98
C VAL A 111 -13.66 -8.35 -8.77
N ALA A 112 -13.26 -7.34 -7.99
CA ALA A 112 -14.03 -6.84 -6.86
C ALA A 112 -15.40 -6.32 -7.30
N ALA A 113 -15.47 -5.56 -8.40
CA ALA A 113 -16.74 -5.05 -8.92
C ALA A 113 -17.69 -6.18 -9.34
N ILE A 114 -17.17 -7.22 -10.02
CA ILE A 114 -17.96 -8.40 -10.39
C ILE A 114 -18.48 -9.13 -9.15
N ILE A 115 -17.63 -9.35 -8.15
CA ILE A 115 -18.03 -10.01 -6.90
C ILE A 115 -19.09 -9.20 -6.17
N ILE A 116 -18.88 -7.89 -6.01
CA ILE A 116 -19.85 -6.99 -5.37
C ILE A 116 -21.19 -7.07 -6.09
N LEU A 117 -21.20 -7.01 -7.42
CA LEU A 117 -22.42 -7.12 -8.20
C LEU A 117 -23.12 -8.47 -8.00
N LEU A 118 -22.37 -9.57 -8.08
CA LEU A 118 -22.90 -10.92 -7.88
C LEU A 118 -23.46 -11.14 -6.47
N MET A 119 -22.89 -10.50 -5.45
CA MET A 119 -23.40 -10.55 -4.07
C MET A 119 -24.61 -9.63 -3.86
N LEU A 120 -24.64 -8.47 -4.51
CA LEU A 120 -25.73 -7.51 -4.40
C LEU A 120 -26.98 -7.96 -5.17
N ILE A 121 -26.87 -8.72 -6.26
CA ILE A 121 -28.03 -9.21 -7.01
C ILE A 121 -28.97 -10.05 -6.13
N PRO A 122 -28.53 -11.12 -5.46
CA PRO A 122 -29.41 -11.91 -4.60
C PRO A 122 -29.87 -11.09 -3.40
N VAL A 123 -28.97 -10.39 -2.71
CA VAL A 123 -29.33 -9.69 -1.48
C VAL A 123 -30.25 -8.49 -1.75
N GLY A 124 -29.97 -7.72 -2.79
CA GLY A 124 -30.80 -6.61 -3.25
C GLY A 124 -32.12 -7.10 -3.84
N GLY A 125 -32.11 -8.18 -4.63
CA GLY A 125 -33.31 -8.77 -5.21
C GLY A 125 -34.25 -9.35 -4.13
N PHE A 126 -33.76 -10.30 -3.32
CA PHE A 126 -34.53 -10.88 -2.21
C PHE A 126 -34.91 -9.81 -1.18
N GLY A 127 -34.00 -8.90 -0.85
CA GLY A 127 -34.28 -7.79 0.07
C GLY A 127 -35.41 -6.89 -0.45
N ALA A 128 -35.41 -6.54 -1.73
CA ALA A 128 -36.48 -5.75 -2.34
C ALA A 128 -37.83 -6.49 -2.31
N VAL A 129 -37.86 -7.78 -2.66
CA VAL A 129 -39.08 -8.59 -2.59
C VAL A 129 -39.63 -8.66 -1.16
N LEU A 130 -38.77 -8.90 -0.17
CA LEU A 130 -39.16 -8.96 1.25
C LEU A 130 -39.70 -7.62 1.74
N VAL A 131 -39.08 -6.50 1.36
CA VAL A 131 -39.56 -5.17 1.74
C VAL A 131 -40.91 -4.86 1.08
N LEU A 132 -41.10 -5.21 -0.19
CA LEU A 132 -42.36 -4.99 -0.91
C LEU A 132 -43.50 -5.86 -0.33
N MET A 133 -43.25 -7.13 -0.04
CA MET A 133 -44.23 -8.02 0.62
C MET A 133 -44.51 -7.59 2.06
N GLY A 134 -43.49 -7.17 2.81
CA GLY A 134 -43.68 -6.64 4.15
C GLY A 134 -44.58 -5.41 4.12
N LYS A 135 -44.36 -4.50 3.16
CA LYS A 135 -45.12 -3.26 3.03
C LYS A 135 -46.61 -3.49 2.70
N SER A 136 -46.94 -4.53 1.91
CA SER A 136 -48.34 -4.93 1.70
C SER A 136 -48.97 -5.60 2.93
N GLY A 137 -48.16 -6.15 3.84
CA GLY A 137 -48.58 -6.70 5.13
C GLY A 137 -48.58 -5.71 6.30
N GLY A 138 -48.40 -4.41 6.07
CA GLY A 138 -48.42 -3.37 7.12
C GLY A 138 -47.04 -3.04 7.73
N LEU A 139 -45.94 -3.46 7.10
CA LEU A 139 -44.60 -3.05 7.51
C LEU A 139 -44.39 -1.55 7.23
N HIS A 140 -44.24 -0.77 8.29
CA HIS A 140 -43.87 0.65 8.22
C HIS A 140 -42.40 0.83 8.57
N TRP A 141 -41.79 1.93 8.09
CA TRP A 141 -40.47 2.34 8.54
C TRP A 141 -40.54 2.84 9.99
N ASN A 142 -40.24 1.96 10.93
CA ASN A 142 -40.10 2.28 12.34
C ASN A 142 -38.66 2.06 12.80
N LEU A 143 -38.37 2.42 14.06
CA LEU A 143 -37.03 2.29 14.61
C LEU A 143 -36.47 0.86 14.51
N TYR A 144 -37.31 -0.16 14.74
CA TYR A 144 -36.92 -1.56 14.70
C TYR A 144 -36.57 -2.03 13.28
N THR A 145 -37.36 -1.66 12.26
CA THR A 145 -37.12 -2.06 10.86
C THR A 145 -35.89 -1.37 10.28
N ILE A 146 -35.66 -0.11 10.63
CA ILE A 146 -34.44 0.62 10.25
C ILE A 146 -33.23 -0.03 10.90
N THR A 147 -33.31 -0.34 12.20
CA THR A 147 -32.20 -1.00 12.92
C THR A 147 -31.87 -2.35 12.29
N LEU A 148 -32.88 -3.17 11.98
CA LEU A 148 -32.66 -4.45 11.30
C LEU A 148 -32.00 -4.28 9.93
N ALA A 149 -32.45 -3.31 9.12
CA ALA A 149 -31.88 -3.03 7.81
C ALA A 149 -30.41 -2.59 7.91
N VAL A 150 -30.08 -1.73 8.89
CA VAL A 150 -28.70 -1.31 9.16
C VAL A 150 -27.84 -2.48 9.59
N VAL A 151 -28.32 -3.36 10.48
CA VAL A 151 -27.56 -4.53 10.93
C VAL A 151 -27.29 -5.49 9.76
N VAL A 152 -28.30 -5.84 8.98
CA VAL A 152 -28.15 -6.71 7.80
C VAL A 152 -27.23 -6.07 6.77
N GLY A 153 -27.41 -4.78 6.47
CA GLY A 153 -26.54 -4.04 5.56
C GLY A 153 -25.09 -3.97 6.03
N SER A 154 -24.86 -3.82 7.34
CA SER A 154 -23.52 -3.81 7.92
C SER A 154 -22.84 -5.18 7.81
N ILE A 155 -23.58 -6.26 8.07
CA ILE A 155 -23.07 -7.64 7.90
C ILE A 155 -22.72 -7.88 6.42
N LEU A 156 -23.61 -7.50 5.50
CA LEU A 156 -23.36 -7.62 4.06
C LEU A 156 -22.11 -6.86 3.63
N LEU A 157 -21.98 -5.60 4.09
CA LEU A 157 -20.80 -4.79 3.81
C LEU A 157 -19.53 -5.44 4.35
N ALA A 158 -19.55 -5.95 5.58
CA ALA A 158 -18.40 -6.65 6.17
C ALA A 158 -18.01 -7.90 5.35
N VAL A 159 -18.99 -8.69 4.91
CA VAL A 159 -18.76 -9.86 4.05
C VAL A 159 -18.18 -9.45 2.70
N ILE A 160 -18.71 -8.41 2.06
CA ILE A 160 -18.18 -7.88 0.80
C ILE A 160 -16.72 -7.45 0.97
N LEU A 161 -16.41 -6.65 2.00
CA LEU A 161 -15.06 -6.19 2.28
C LEU A 161 -14.11 -7.35 2.56
N TYR A 162 -14.57 -8.38 3.27
CA TYR A 162 -13.80 -9.60 3.52
C TYR A 162 -13.45 -10.32 2.21
N VAL A 163 -14.42 -10.54 1.33
CA VAL A 163 -14.17 -11.23 0.05
C VAL A 163 -13.24 -10.40 -0.85
N VAL A 164 -13.45 -9.08 -0.93
CA VAL A 164 -12.55 -8.18 -1.69
C VAL A 164 -11.13 -8.20 -1.11
N SER A 165 -10.99 -8.28 0.22
CA SER A 165 -9.70 -8.43 0.88
C SER A 165 -9.01 -9.74 0.48
N LEU A 166 -9.73 -10.87 0.41
CA LEU A 166 -9.16 -12.15 -0.02
C LEU A 166 -8.62 -12.09 -1.45
N VAL A 167 -9.37 -11.47 -2.37
CA VAL A 167 -8.93 -11.26 -3.76
C VAL A 167 -7.72 -10.34 -3.87
N SER A 168 -7.54 -9.43 -2.90
CA SER A 168 -6.42 -8.49 -2.89
C SER A 168 -5.11 -9.10 -2.37
N VAL A 169 -5.15 -10.26 -1.68
CA VAL A 169 -3.97 -10.89 -1.06
C VAL A 169 -2.83 -11.11 -2.06
N PRO A 170 -3.04 -11.70 -3.25
CA PRO A 170 -1.96 -11.93 -4.22
C PRO A 170 -1.26 -10.63 -4.64
N ALA A 171 -2.03 -9.55 -4.86
CA ALA A 171 -1.46 -8.25 -5.18
C ALA A 171 -0.61 -7.71 -4.03
N ILE A 172 -1.10 -7.81 -2.78
CA ILE A 172 -0.40 -7.31 -1.59
C ILE A 172 0.95 -8.03 -1.39
N VAL A 173 1.03 -9.34 -1.61
CA VAL A 173 2.29 -10.10 -1.46
C VAL A 173 3.23 -9.95 -2.67
N PHE A 174 2.68 -9.65 -3.85
CA PHE A 174 3.48 -9.48 -5.07
C PHE A 174 4.41 -8.27 -5.01
N PHE A 175 3.98 -7.11 -4.48
CA PHE A 175 4.84 -5.92 -4.41
C PHE A 175 6.09 -6.09 -3.52
N PRO A 176 5.99 -6.63 -2.29
CA PRO A 176 7.17 -7.01 -1.51
C PRO A 176 8.04 -8.03 -2.22
N ALA A 177 7.45 -9.07 -2.82
CA ALA A 177 8.20 -10.10 -3.55
C ALA A 177 9.03 -9.49 -4.69
N TYR A 178 8.44 -8.63 -5.51
CA TYR A 178 9.16 -7.89 -6.56
C TYR A 178 10.33 -7.08 -5.99
N SER A 179 10.12 -6.42 -4.85
CA SER A 179 11.13 -5.58 -4.20
C SER A 179 12.30 -6.41 -3.67
N ILE A 180 12.01 -7.54 -3.04
CA ILE A 180 13.01 -8.48 -2.54
C ILE A 180 13.87 -9.02 -3.70
N HIS A 181 13.26 -9.44 -4.81
CA HIS A 181 13.99 -9.96 -5.97
C HIS A 181 14.86 -8.89 -6.64
N PHE A 182 14.35 -7.66 -6.76
CA PHE A 182 15.13 -6.53 -7.28
C PHE A 182 16.32 -6.20 -6.38
N PHE A 183 16.11 -6.23 -5.06
CA PHE A 183 17.14 -5.84 -4.08
C PHE A 183 18.19 -6.93 -3.85
N ALA A 184 17.82 -8.20 -3.94
CA ALA A 184 18.72 -9.33 -3.73
C ALA A 184 19.98 -9.26 -4.60
N ALA A 185 19.83 -8.93 -5.89
CA ALA A 185 20.95 -8.78 -6.81
C ALA A 185 21.95 -7.66 -6.42
N ARG A 186 21.57 -6.77 -5.49
CA ARG A 186 22.36 -5.62 -5.03
C ARG A 186 22.78 -5.74 -3.57
N TYR A 187 22.27 -6.74 -2.86
CA TYR A 187 22.48 -6.91 -1.43
C TYR A 187 22.85 -8.35 -1.10
N PRO A 188 24.16 -8.68 -1.03
CA PRO A 188 24.65 -10.06 -0.90
C PRO A 188 24.07 -10.83 0.30
N ALA A 189 23.86 -10.16 1.43
CA ALA A 189 23.26 -10.78 2.61
C ALA A 189 21.82 -11.26 2.34
N LEU A 190 21.04 -10.52 1.55
CA LEU A 190 19.70 -10.92 1.15
C LEU A 190 19.74 -12.06 0.11
N GLU A 191 20.66 -11.97 -0.84
CA GLU A 191 20.86 -13.02 -1.86
C GLU A 191 21.19 -14.39 -1.24
N ALA A 192 22.08 -14.41 -0.24
CA ALA A 192 22.47 -15.63 0.45
C ALA A 192 21.30 -16.33 1.17
N VAL A 193 20.34 -15.55 1.70
CA VAL A 193 19.14 -16.09 2.34
C VAL A 193 18.12 -16.59 1.32
N LEU A 194 17.97 -15.88 0.19
CA LEU A 194 17.02 -16.27 -0.86
C LEU A 194 17.49 -17.46 -1.69
N ARG A 195 18.79 -17.59 -1.92
CA ARG A 195 19.41 -18.68 -2.68
C ARG A 195 20.57 -19.27 -1.89
N PRO A 196 20.30 -20.13 -0.90
CA PRO A 196 21.34 -20.83 -0.15
C PRO A 196 22.20 -21.68 -1.09
N ALA A 197 23.51 -21.70 -0.87
CA ALA A 197 24.39 -22.60 -1.61
C ALA A 197 24.00 -24.07 -1.34
N PRO A 198 24.08 -24.97 -2.35
CA PRO A 198 23.86 -26.39 -2.16
C PRO A 198 24.80 -26.92 -1.06
N LEU A 199 24.28 -27.79 -0.18
CA LEU A 199 25.11 -28.46 0.82
C LEU A 199 26.26 -29.21 0.12
N PRO A 200 27.49 -29.18 0.67
CA PRO A 200 28.57 -30.00 0.14
C PRO A 200 28.14 -31.46 0.04
N PRO A 201 28.57 -32.20 -1.00
CA PRO A 201 28.33 -33.64 -1.07
C PRO A 201 28.82 -34.30 0.21
N ALA A 202 28.01 -35.18 0.79
CA ALA A 202 28.42 -35.94 1.97
C ALA A 202 29.73 -36.67 1.66
N GLU A 203 30.74 -36.46 2.51
CA GLU A 203 32.02 -37.14 2.38
C GLU A 203 31.76 -38.66 2.41
N PRO A 204 32.24 -39.43 1.41
CA PRO A 204 32.04 -40.87 1.43
C PRO A 204 32.67 -41.42 2.72
N PRO A 205 32.01 -42.40 3.38
CA PRO A 205 32.53 -42.96 4.61
C PRO A 205 33.97 -43.42 4.41
N PRO A 206 34.88 -43.16 5.37
CA PRO A 206 36.29 -43.51 5.22
C PRO A 206 36.40 -44.99 4.86
N PHE A 207 37.11 -45.28 3.77
CA PHE A 207 37.43 -46.64 3.38
C PHE A 207 38.22 -47.28 4.53
N LEU A 208 37.56 -48.14 5.30
CA LEU A 208 38.23 -49.01 6.25
C LEU A 208 39.03 -50.02 5.42
N SER A 209 40.34 -49.76 5.28
CA SER A 209 41.27 -50.73 4.71
C SER A 209 41.13 -52.04 5.51
N PRO A 210 40.89 -53.19 4.87
CA PRO A 210 40.82 -54.47 5.58
C PRO A 210 42.17 -54.71 6.26
N GLU A 211 42.09 -54.98 7.58
CA GLU A 211 43.23 -55.32 8.41
C GLU A 211 43.93 -56.56 7.83
N PRO A 212 45.26 -56.56 7.63
CA PRO A 212 45.95 -57.70 7.05
C PRO A 212 45.85 -58.88 8.03
N SER A 213 45.16 -59.95 7.61
CA SER A 213 45.07 -61.20 8.36
C SER A 213 46.47 -61.76 8.59
N GLN A 214 46.87 -61.85 9.86
CA GLN A 214 48.04 -62.62 10.28
C GLN A 214 47.77 -64.13 10.22
#